data_AF-A0A563F2A4-F1
#
_entry.id   AF-A0A563F2A4-F1
#
_cell.length_a   1.000
_cell.length_b   1.000
_cell.length_c   1.000
_cell.angle_alpha   90.00
_cell.angle_beta   90.00
_cell.angle_gamma   90.00
#
_symmetry.space_group_name_H-M   'P 1'
#
loop_
_entity.id
_entity.type
_entity.pdbx_description
1 polymer ?
#
loop_
_entity_poly.entity_id
_entity_poly.type
_entity_poly.pdbx_seq_one_letter_code
_entity_poly.pdbx_strand_id
1 'polypeptide(L)'
;MVVRLPQRAVPLRVDVAGGGPVGLSFACMLKSMLGDQAAVRVHDRRWMRRRNRIVWRGLADGNMRREQVVTLQSNVWSLLPQQVRQRLFVGGRFSEMWPLGPDSPAERGRPRNIKIRWIEDCLLDAAQDVYGVELVPQAYSSPDSWDGLHVLAIADGARSATRDSLKDHFGTPSRDLYSVDGAPLDERVLGIRVTAKVHDEYTVPLTVCQNRFLFNSLGGGFINMRLTAEEASEIVALGECGPVRCIGVLGCTMRPQGPRFVCDKHRAVLKPSVDRLSFLWPRIMDGLRFFGVDAADVAGITSFTLGMQQMSKFTAQIGPRTFGFLLGDAANALHFWPGRGLNTGLKGALSLAAELRTRWRGTPFHAADFAVHEGIMQQLQYREKSRAWITMLMPDENGAPRGIEDRIRDGLQGPFDRNALVATLYERVRTIKARLAGRMGSLPADEWFLTRINAMDVRTLKVMVESGPWITRRIGGDEIVIRMPQERPNSTQPAGLSLVS
;
A
#
# COMPACT_ATOMS: atom_id res chain seq x y z
N MET A 1 10.29 -0.47 -59.07
CA MET A 1 9.92 -1.19 -57.83
C MET A 1 10.61 -0.49 -56.66
N VAL A 2 9.90 0.39 -55.95
CA VAL A 2 10.50 1.14 -54.83
C VAL A 2 10.53 0.22 -53.62
N VAL A 3 11.70 -0.31 -53.31
CA VAL A 3 11.95 -1.05 -52.07
C VAL A 3 11.85 -0.06 -50.92
N ARG A 4 10.68 0.00 -50.25
CA ARG A 4 10.56 0.69 -48.97
C ARG A 4 11.43 -0.07 -47.96
N LEU A 5 12.62 0.46 -47.67
CA LEU A 5 13.38 0.06 -46.50
C LEU A 5 12.46 0.13 -45.28
N PRO A 6 12.43 -0.90 -44.41
CA PRO A 6 11.59 -0.86 -43.22
C PRO A 6 12.02 0.33 -42.37
N GLN A 7 11.14 1.33 -42.25
CA GLN A 7 11.33 2.42 -41.29
C GLN A 7 11.56 1.77 -39.91
N ARG A 8 12.71 2.04 -39.32
CA ARG A 8 13.02 1.66 -37.94
C ARG A 8 11.88 2.20 -37.08
N ALA A 9 11.08 1.32 -36.51
CA ALA A 9 9.91 1.72 -35.73
C ALA A 9 10.34 2.68 -34.62
N VAL A 10 9.71 3.86 -34.56
CA VAL A 10 9.97 4.84 -33.50
C VAL A 10 9.68 4.16 -32.16
N PRO A 11 10.57 4.22 -31.16
CA PRO A 11 10.32 3.61 -29.87
C PRO A 11 9.20 4.37 -29.15
N LEU A 12 8.40 3.63 -28.37
CA LEU A 12 7.43 4.19 -27.44
C LEU A 12 8.17 5.00 -26.38
N ARG A 13 8.03 6.32 -26.43
CA ARG A 13 8.62 7.23 -25.44
C ARG A 13 7.68 7.42 -24.26
N VAL A 14 8.17 7.06 -23.07
CA VAL A 14 7.40 7.02 -21.82
C VAL A 14 8.16 7.74 -20.72
N ASP A 15 7.49 8.70 -20.11
CA ASP A 15 7.94 9.32 -18.87
C ASP A 15 7.13 8.76 -17.70
N VAL A 16 7.80 8.60 -16.56
CA VAL A 16 7.19 8.18 -15.30
C VAL A 16 7.52 9.21 -14.23
N ALA A 17 6.49 9.91 -13.74
CA ALA A 17 6.60 10.80 -12.60
C ALA A 17 6.47 9.98 -11.31
N GLY A 18 7.57 9.76 -10.60
CA GLY A 18 7.61 9.00 -9.35
C GLY A 18 8.28 7.64 -9.48
N GLY A 19 9.36 7.46 -8.73
CA GLY A 19 10.18 6.25 -8.68
C GLY A 19 9.86 5.32 -7.52
N GLY A 20 8.66 5.41 -6.94
CA GLY A 20 8.20 4.46 -5.92
C GLY A 20 7.95 3.05 -6.50
N PRO A 21 7.49 2.10 -5.65
CA PRO A 21 7.25 0.72 -6.07
C PRO A 21 6.39 0.57 -7.33
N VAL A 22 5.34 1.39 -7.46
CA VAL A 22 4.41 1.33 -8.61
C VAL A 22 5.08 1.83 -9.89
N GLY A 23 5.69 3.03 -9.86
CA GLY A 23 6.33 3.62 -11.03
C GLY A 23 7.51 2.78 -11.56
N LEU A 24 8.38 2.30 -10.67
CA LEU A 24 9.48 1.42 -11.07
C LEU A 24 8.98 0.05 -11.55
N SER A 25 7.93 -0.50 -10.93
CA SER A 25 7.34 -1.78 -11.40
C SER A 25 6.74 -1.63 -12.79
N PHE A 26 6.03 -0.53 -13.06
CA PHE A 26 5.54 -0.20 -14.40
C PHE A 26 6.68 -0.12 -15.41
N ALA A 27 7.75 0.64 -15.11
CA ALA A 27 8.89 0.81 -15.98
C ALA A 27 9.60 -0.53 -16.29
N CYS A 28 9.92 -1.32 -15.25
CA CYS A 28 10.57 -2.62 -15.41
C CYS A 28 9.71 -3.58 -16.23
N MET A 29 8.39 -3.58 -16.00
CA MET A 29 7.46 -4.45 -16.70
C MET A 29 7.30 -4.06 -18.17
N LEU A 30 7.14 -2.77 -18.47
CA LEU A 30 7.05 -2.28 -19.84
C LEU A 30 8.33 -2.63 -20.62
N LYS A 31 9.50 -2.41 -20.02
CA LYS A 31 10.79 -2.81 -20.63
C LYS A 31 10.92 -4.33 -20.78
N SER A 32 10.43 -5.12 -19.83
CA SER A 32 10.43 -6.58 -19.96
C SER A 32 9.55 -7.06 -21.13
N MET A 33 8.50 -6.31 -21.48
CA MET A 33 7.54 -6.66 -22.53
C MET A 33 7.90 -6.15 -23.92
N LEU A 34 8.49 -4.95 -24.00
CA LEU A 34 8.75 -4.25 -25.26
C LEU A 34 10.25 -4.14 -25.61
N GLY A 35 11.15 -4.43 -24.67
CA GLY A 35 12.59 -4.27 -24.86
C GLY A 35 12.91 -2.86 -25.38
N ASP A 36 13.65 -2.78 -26.49
CA ASP A 36 14.07 -1.52 -27.11
C ASP A 36 12.96 -0.81 -27.90
N GLN A 37 11.78 -1.44 -28.06
CA GLN A 37 10.60 -0.77 -28.61
C GLN A 37 10.01 0.25 -27.63
N ALA A 38 10.51 0.33 -26.40
CA ALA A 38 10.15 1.36 -25.42
C ALA A 38 11.40 2.07 -24.86
N ALA A 39 11.39 3.40 -24.91
CA ALA A 39 12.32 4.27 -24.22
C ALA A 39 11.62 4.83 -22.99
N VAL A 40 12.06 4.41 -21.80
CA VAL A 40 11.40 4.72 -20.52
C VAL A 40 12.31 5.57 -19.66
N ARG A 41 11.79 6.70 -19.18
CA ARG A 41 12.45 7.62 -18.25
C ARG A 41 11.65 7.72 -16.95
N VAL A 42 12.32 7.59 -15.81
CA VAL A 42 11.67 7.69 -14.49
C VAL A 42 12.29 8.83 -13.69
N HIS A 43 11.44 9.71 -13.17
CA HIS A 43 11.83 10.86 -12.37
C HIS A 43 11.50 10.65 -10.88
N ASP A 44 12.47 10.80 -10.00
CA ASP A 44 12.21 10.87 -8.56
C ASP A 44 13.21 11.79 -7.83
N ARG A 45 12.68 12.78 -7.11
CA ARG A 45 13.47 13.71 -6.29
C ARG A 45 14.16 13.05 -5.10
N ARG A 46 13.72 11.85 -4.68
CA ARG A 46 14.30 11.10 -3.55
C ARG A 46 15.56 10.34 -3.95
N TRP A 47 16.00 10.43 -5.19
CA TRP A 47 17.24 9.85 -5.65
C TRP A 47 18.37 10.86 -5.71
N MET A 48 19.58 10.33 -5.80
CA MET A 48 20.79 11.08 -6.07
C MET A 48 21.73 10.24 -6.94
N ARG A 49 22.61 10.90 -7.68
CA ARG A 49 23.70 10.22 -8.36
C ARG A 49 24.85 10.01 -7.36
N ARG A 50 25.33 8.77 -7.26
CA ARG A 50 26.50 8.41 -6.45
C ARG A 50 27.41 7.56 -7.32
N ARG A 51 28.58 8.10 -7.65
CA ARG A 51 29.48 7.53 -8.68
C ARG A 51 28.70 7.33 -9.99
N ASN A 52 28.72 6.12 -10.55
CA ASN A 52 28.00 5.80 -11.79
C ASN A 52 26.62 5.15 -11.56
N ARG A 53 26.00 5.33 -10.40
CA ARG A 53 24.68 4.76 -10.10
C ARG A 53 23.72 5.79 -9.56
N ILE A 54 22.44 5.55 -9.79
CA ILE A 54 21.34 6.23 -9.09
C ILE A 54 21.00 5.42 -7.85
N VAL A 55 20.95 6.10 -6.70
CA VAL A 55 20.64 5.50 -5.40
C VAL A 55 19.60 6.34 -4.67
N TRP A 56 18.88 5.69 -3.76
CA TRP A 56 18.00 6.38 -2.83
C TRP A 56 18.78 7.28 -1.87
N ARG A 57 18.32 8.52 -1.69
CA ARG A 57 18.78 9.41 -0.62
C ARG A 57 18.50 8.75 0.73
N GLY A 58 19.47 8.81 1.64
CA GLY A 58 19.37 8.28 3.00
C GLY A 58 19.23 9.38 4.04
N LEU A 59 19.36 8.98 5.31
CA LEU A 59 19.33 9.90 6.46
C LEU A 59 20.41 10.99 6.35
N ALA A 60 21.61 10.62 5.90
CA ALA A 60 22.72 11.54 5.66
C ALA A 60 22.39 12.62 4.61
N ASP A 61 21.44 12.34 3.71
CA ASP A 61 20.99 13.25 2.65
C ASP A 61 19.67 13.96 3.02
N GLY A 62 19.27 13.91 4.30
CA GLY A 62 18.03 14.51 4.80
C GLY A 62 16.75 13.76 4.42
N ASN A 63 16.85 12.54 3.88
CA ASN A 63 15.70 11.75 3.46
C ASN A 63 15.46 10.55 4.39
N MET A 64 14.30 10.49 5.03
CA MET A 64 13.86 9.32 5.79
C MET A 64 12.96 8.45 4.92
N ARG A 65 13.46 7.25 4.58
CA ARG A 65 12.71 6.28 3.78
C ARG A 65 11.66 5.57 4.62
N ARG A 66 10.59 5.12 3.94
CA ARG A 66 9.51 4.37 4.57
C ARG A 66 10.01 3.00 4.98
N GLU A 67 9.76 2.60 6.22
CA GLU A 67 10.13 1.28 6.74
C GLU A 67 8.95 0.29 6.76
N GLN A 68 7.80 0.71 6.24
CA GLN A 68 6.55 -0.07 6.23
C GLN A 68 6.69 -1.44 5.56
N VAL A 69 5.95 -2.40 6.10
CA VAL A 69 5.77 -3.75 5.54
C VAL A 69 4.45 -3.81 4.79
N VAL A 70 4.47 -4.42 3.61
CA VAL A 70 3.29 -4.64 2.78
C VAL A 70 3.14 -6.12 2.45
N THR A 71 1.91 -6.56 2.29
CA THR A 71 1.57 -7.90 1.80
C THR A 71 1.36 -7.86 0.30
N LEU A 72 2.17 -8.56 -0.48
CA LEU A 72 1.93 -8.79 -1.92
C LEU A 72 1.12 -10.07 -2.11
N GLN A 73 0.02 -9.98 -2.84
CA GLN A 73 -0.87 -11.10 -3.14
C GLN A 73 -0.33 -11.93 -4.30
N SER A 74 -0.55 -13.24 -4.32
CA SER A 74 0.05 -14.11 -5.35
C SER A 74 -0.53 -13.91 -6.72
N ASN A 75 -1.77 -13.41 -6.86
CA ASN A 75 -2.28 -12.94 -8.15
C ASN A 75 -1.55 -11.71 -8.71
N VAL A 76 -0.80 -10.98 -7.88
CA VAL A 76 -0.06 -9.78 -8.28
C VAL A 76 1.41 -10.10 -8.46
N TRP A 77 2.07 -10.64 -7.42
CA TRP A 77 3.51 -10.88 -7.51
C TRP A 77 3.86 -11.95 -8.53
N SER A 78 2.96 -12.88 -8.86
CA SER A 78 3.21 -13.89 -9.89
C SER A 78 3.27 -13.28 -11.30
N LEU A 79 2.66 -12.12 -11.53
CA LEU A 79 2.65 -11.42 -12.82
C LEU A 79 3.85 -10.49 -13.02
N LEU A 80 4.65 -10.27 -11.99
CA LEU A 80 5.86 -9.46 -12.10
C LEU A 80 6.91 -10.18 -12.97
N PRO A 81 7.79 -9.42 -13.68
CA PRO A 81 8.86 -10.01 -14.47
C PRO A 81 9.72 -10.97 -13.65
N GLN A 82 10.19 -12.07 -14.26
CA GLN A 82 10.95 -13.11 -13.55
C GLN A 82 12.16 -12.55 -12.79
N GLN A 83 12.93 -11.67 -13.42
CA GLN A 83 14.11 -11.03 -12.81
C GLN A 83 13.74 -10.18 -11.59
N VAL A 84 12.59 -9.50 -11.63
CA VAL A 84 12.07 -8.75 -10.48
C VAL A 84 11.66 -9.71 -9.36
N ARG A 85 10.93 -10.79 -9.67
CA ARG A 85 10.52 -11.80 -8.67
C ARG A 85 11.72 -12.43 -7.97
N GLN A 86 12.75 -12.80 -8.71
CA GLN A 86 13.98 -13.40 -8.17
C GLN A 86 14.73 -12.45 -7.21
N ARG A 87 14.80 -11.15 -7.54
CA ARG A 87 15.41 -10.13 -6.67
C ARG A 87 14.57 -9.81 -5.44
N LEU A 88 13.25 -9.77 -5.56
CA LEU A 88 12.36 -9.46 -4.45
C LEU A 88 12.32 -10.59 -3.41
N PHE A 89 12.20 -11.83 -3.88
CA PHE A 89 11.91 -12.98 -3.04
C PHE A 89 13.15 -13.81 -2.71
N VAL A 90 14.15 -13.14 -2.13
CA VAL A 90 15.34 -13.79 -1.56
C VAL A 90 15.06 -14.19 -0.11
N GLY A 91 15.60 -15.34 0.31
CA GLY A 91 15.47 -15.84 1.69
C GLY A 91 15.83 -14.77 2.74
N GLY A 92 15.00 -14.64 3.77
CA GLY A 92 15.18 -13.65 4.84
C GLY A 92 14.75 -12.21 4.51
N ARG A 93 14.31 -11.93 3.27
CA ARG A 93 13.80 -10.60 2.87
C ARG A 93 12.28 -10.51 2.76
N PHE A 94 11.61 -11.66 2.77
CA PHE A 94 10.15 -11.78 2.80
C PHE A 94 9.74 -12.94 3.71
N SER A 95 8.49 -12.93 4.16
CA SER A 95 7.83 -14.07 4.79
C SER A 95 6.55 -14.41 4.02
N GLU A 96 6.17 -15.69 4.01
CA GLU A 96 4.85 -16.07 3.55
C GLU A 96 3.79 -15.65 4.57
N MET A 97 2.59 -15.34 4.07
CA MET A 97 1.47 -14.87 4.87
C MET A 97 0.24 -15.74 4.70
N TRP A 98 -0.69 -15.54 5.61
CA TRP A 98 -1.96 -16.24 5.67
C TRP A 98 -3.14 -15.25 5.76
N PRO A 99 -4.36 -15.69 5.42
CA PRO A 99 -4.71 -16.98 4.83
C PRO A 99 -4.45 -17.03 3.31
N LEU A 100 -4.44 -18.23 2.72
CA LEU A 100 -4.75 -18.37 1.28
C LEU A 100 -6.11 -17.77 0.99
N GLY A 101 -6.39 -17.32 -0.23
CA GLY A 101 -7.69 -16.74 -0.56
C GLY A 101 -7.85 -16.43 -2.04
N PRO A 102 -8.95 -15.79 -2.47
CA PRO A 102 -9.18 -15.51 -3.89
C PRO A 102 -8.06 -14.70 -4.56
N ASP A 103 -7.43 -13.76 -3.84
CA ASP A 103 -6.31 -12.96 -4.37
C ASP A 103 -4.95 -13.68 -4.25
N SER A 104 -4.90 -14.75 -3.45
CA SER A 104 -3.72 -15.60 -3.31
C SER A 104 -4.11 -17.08 -3.28
N PRO A 105 -4.50 -17.66 -4.43
CA PRO A 105 -4.99 -19.03 -4.50
C PRO A 105 -3.82 -20.02 -4.38
N ALA A 106 -4.11 -21.26 -3.95
CA ALA A 106 -3.10 -22.24 -3.58
C ALA A 106 -2.11 -22.53 -4.72
N GLU A 107 -2.62 -22.65 -5.94
CA GLU A 107 -1.86 -22.94 -7.16
C GLU A 107 -0.88 -21.84 -7.58
N ARG A 108 -1.06 -20.60 -7.08
CA ARG A 108 -0.13 -19.49 -7.31
C ARG A 108 0.81 -19.25 -6.14
N GLY A 109 0.55 -19.88 -4.99
CA GLY A 109 1.32 -19.73 -3.76
C GLY A 109 0.76 -18.69 -2.80
N ARG A 110 1.41 -18.58 -1.64
CA ARG A 110 0.95 -17.72 -0.54
C ARG A 110 1.18 -16.23 -0.82
N PRO A 111 0.41 -15.33 -0.18
CA PRO A 111 0.77 -13.93 -0.11
C PRO A 111 2.11 -13.77 0.63
N ARG A 112 2.82 -12.66 0.40
CA ARG A 112 4.17 -12.44 0.94
C ARG A 112 4.31 -11.07 1.59
N ASN A 113 4.73 -11.02 2.84
CA ASN A 113 5.10 -9.78 3.50
C ASN A 113 6.54 -9.39 3.15
N ILE A 114 6.73 -8.12 2.82
CA ILE A 114 7.99 -7.58 2.32
C ILE A 114 8.10 -6.09 2.68
N LYS A 115 9.32 -5.62 2.98
CA LYS A 115 9.54 -4.19 3.28
C LYS A 115 9.45 -3.37 2.00
N ILE A 116 8.71 -2.26 2.02
CA ILE A 116 8.62 -1.34 0.87
C ILE A 116 10.02 -0.86 0.46
N ARG A 117 10.88 -0.54 1.43
CA ARG A 117 12.26 -0.14 1.18
C ARG A 117 13.03 -1.16 0.34
N TRP A 118 12.86 -2.45 0.64
CA TRP A 118 13.51 -3.54 -0.10
C TRP A 118 12.94 -3.67 -1.51
N ILE A 119 11.62 -3.52 -1.68
CA ILE A 119 10.99 -3.48 -3.02
C ILE A 119 11.56 -2.33 -3.84
N GLU A 120 11.63 -1.13 -3.26
CA GLU A 120 12.21 0.07 -3.89
C GLU A 120 13.67 -0.14 -4.30
N ASP A 121 14.48 -0.80 -3.48
CA ASP A 121 15.89 -1.08 -3.79
C ASP A 121 16.00 -2.09 -4.95
N CYS A 122 15.31 -3.23 -4.85
CA CYS A 122 15.36 -4.27 -5.89
C CYS A 122 14.86 -3.79 -7.25
N LEU A 123 13.80 -2.98 -7.27
CA LEU A 123 13.26 -2.43 -8.51
C LEU A 123 14.17 -1.36 -9.11
N LEU A 124 14.80 -0.51 -8.28
CA LEU A 124 15.74 0.51 -8.75
C LEU A 124 16.98 -0.15 -9.36
N ASP A 125 17.49 -1.21 -8.74
CA ASP A 125 18.59 -1.98 -9.29
C ASP A 125 18.17 -2.75 -10.55
N ALA A 126 16.98 -3.37 -10.59
CA ALA A 126 16.49 -4.04 -11.80
C ALA A 126 16.34 -3.07 -12.99
N ALA A 127 15.83 -1.86 -12.72
CA ALA A 127 15.68 -0.82 -13.74
C ALA A 127 17.03 -0.43 -14.36
N GLN A 128 18.09 -0.34 -13.55
CA GLN A 128 19.45 -0.01 -14.00
C GLN A 128 20.16 -1.19 -14.67
N ASP A 129 20.19 -2.34 -13.99
CA ASP A 129 21.08 -3.44 -14.34
C ASP A 129 20.52 -4.35 -15.43
N VAL A 130 19.19 -4.43 -15.55
CA VAL A 130 18.51 -5.41 -16.42
C VAL A 130 17.78 -4.70 -17.56
N TYR A 131 17.07 -3.62 -17.24
CA TYR A 131 16.11 -3.03 -18.17
C TYR A 131 16.58 -1.75 -18.86
N GLY A 132 17.74 -1.19 -18.49
CA GLY A 132 18.28 0.01 -19.13
C GLY A 132 17.33 1.21 -19.10
N VAL A 133 16.58 1.36 -18.01
CA VAL A 133 15.66 2.49 -17.81
C VAL A 133 16.47 3.75 -17.54
N GLU A 134 16.11 4.87 -18.16
CA GLU A 134 16.73 6.16 -17.86
C GLU A 134 16.20 6.68 -16.52
N LEU A 135 17.09 6.91 -15.55
CA LEU A 135 16.73 7.35 -14.21
C LEU A 135 17.18 8.78 -13.96
N VAL A 136 16.22 9.65 -13.66
CA VAL A 136 16.43 11.08 -13.46
C VAL A 136 16.22 11.43 -11.99
N PRO A 137 17.27 11.79 -11.23
CA PRO A 137 17.19 12.05 -9.79
C PRO A 137 16.63 13.46 -9.48
N GLN A 138 15.50 13.79 -10.07
CA GLN A 138 14.82 15.09 -9.96
C GLN A 138 13.30 14.87 -9.91
N ALA A 139 12.56 15.86 -9.42
CA ALA A 139 11.10 15.85 -9.56
C ALA A 139 10.72 15.89 -11.05
N TYR A 140 9.57 15.31 -11.41
CA TYR A 140 9.04 15.50 -12.75
C TYR A 140 8.61 16.95 -12.93
N SER A 141 8.93 17.52 -14.08
CA SER A 141 8.48 18.83 -14.51
C SER A 141 7.79 18.66 -15.86
N SER A 142 6.56 19.15 -15.99
CA SER A 142 5.87 19.17 -17.27
C SER A 142 6.71 19.93 -18.30
N PRO A 143 6.87 19.39 -19.52
CA PRO A 143 7.59 20.09 -20.57
C PRO A 143 6.76 21.26 -21.11
N ASP A 144 7.42 22.23 -21.75
CA ASP A 144 6.74 23.36 -22.42
C ASP A 144 5.85 22.88 -23.58
N SER A 145 6.24 21.78 -24.23
CA SER A 145 5.45 21.07 -25.24
C SER A 145 5.50 19.56 -24.99
N TRP A 146 4.37 18.89 -25.21
CA TRP A 146 4.25 17.43 -25.13
C TRP A 146 4.78 16.70 -26.39
N ASP A 147 5.36 17.43 -27.35
CA ASP A 147 5.86 16.87 -28.60
C ASP A 147 6.91 15.77 -28.38
N GLY A 148 6.66 14.62 -29.01
CA GLY A 148 7.56 13.47 -28.93
C GLY A 148 7.41 12.62 -27.67
N LEU A 149 6.56 12.98 -26.69
CA LEU A 149 6.18 12.07 -25.61
C LEU A 149 4.89 11.35 -25.98
N HIS A 150 4.81 10.04 -25.76
CA HIS A 150 3.59 9.26 -26.02
C HIS A 150 2.80 9.00 -24.74
N VAL A 151 3.50 8.75 -23.63
CA VAL A 151 2.90 8.33 -22.36
C VAL A 151 3.56 9.07 -21.19
N LEU A 152 2.73 9.62 -20.30
CA LEU A 152 3.13 10.04 -18.95
C LEU A 152 2.41 9.17 -17.92
N ALA A 153 3.16 8.35 -17.18
CA ALA A 153 2.64 7.60 -16.04
C ALA A 153 2.90 8.36 -14.73
N ILE A 154 1.85 8.73 -14.01
CA ILE A 154 1.90 9.56 -12.80
C ILE A 154 1.74 8.67 -11.57
N ALA A 155 2.85 8.45 -10.86
CA ALA A 155 2.98 7.54 -9.72
C ALA A 155 3.76 8.16 -8.53
N ASP A 156 3.78 9.49 -8.41
CA ASP A 156 4.53 10.30 -7.44
C ASP A 156 3.79 10.49 -6.08
N GLY A 157 2.70 9.75 -5.87
CA GLY A 157 2.08 9.51 -4.56
C GLY A 157 0.82 10.34 -4.28
N ALA A 158 0.25 10.20 -3.08
CA ALA A 158 -1.04 10.83 -2.72
C ALA A 158 -1.05 12.37 -2.78
N ARG A 159 0.12 13.02 -2.61
CA ARG A 159 0.33 14.47 -2.76
C ARG A 159 1.06 14.77 -4.08
N SER A 160 0.54 14.21 -5.16
CA SER A 160 1.13 14.29 -6.51
C SER A 160 1.04 15.72 -7.05
N ALA A 161 2.18 16.41 -7.07
CA ALA A 161 2.27 17.72 -7.71
C ALA A 161 2.03 17.61 -9.23
N THR A 162 2.42 16.49 -9.83
CA THR A 162 2.23 16.23 -11.27
C THR A 162 0.74 16.15 -11.61
N ARG A 163 -0.04 15.36 -10.87
CA ARG A 163 -1.50 15.28 -11.02
C ARG A 163 -2.13 16.64 -10.80
N ASP A 164 -1.74 17.35 -9.75
CA ASP A 164 -2.34 18.64 -9.41
C ASP A 164 -2.09 19.69 -10.52
N SER A 165 -0.92 19.63 -11.19
CA SER A 165 -0.62 20.47 -12.36
C SER A 165 -1.43 20.12 -13.61
N LEU A 166 -1.99 18.90 -13.67
CA LEU A 166 -2.80 18.39 -14.78
C LEU A 166 -4.28 18.23 -14.40
N LYS A 167 -4.74 18.96 -13.38
CA LYS A 167 -6.12 18.90 -12.88
C LYS A 167 -7.16 19.19 -13.96
N ASP A 168 -6.82 20.01 -14.96
CA ASP A 168 -7.74 20.35 -16.05
C ASP A 168 -8.02 19.15 -16.97
N HIS A 169 -7.13 18.15 -16.98
CA HIS A 169 -7.29 16.92 -17.75
C HIS A 169 -7.95 15.80 -16.93
N PHE A 170 -7.54 15.61 -15.68
CA PHE A 170 -8.02 14.51 -14.83
C PHE A 170 -9.23 14.87 -13.95
N GLY A 171 -9.50 16.16 -13.77
CA GLY A 171 -10.46 16.67 -12.80
C GLY A 171 -9.93 16.73 -11.37
N THR A 172 -10.73 17.33 -10.49
CA THR A 172 -10.44 17.41 -9.05
C THR A 172 -10.94 16.15 -8.34
N PRO A 173 -10.13 15.49 -7.51
CA PRO A 173 -10.59 14.38 -6.68
C PRO A 173 -11.73 14.83 -5.75
N SER A 174 -12.87 14.11 -5.74
CA SER A 174 -14.00 14.41 -4.85
C SER A 174 -13.86 13.65 -3.52
N ARG A 175 -14.30 14.25 -2.42
CA ARG A 175 -14.42 13.58 -1.11
C ARG A 175 -15.85 13.20 -0.76
N ASP A 176 -16.83 13.61 -1.56
CA ASP A 176 -18.24 13.65 -1.18
C ASP A 176 -18.79 12.25 -0.87
N LEU A 177 -18.39 11.24 -1.66
CA LEU A 177 -18.75 9.84 -1.44
C LEU A 177 -18.22 9.29 -0.10
N TYR A 178 -17.14 9.87 0.42
CA TYR A 178 -16.44 9.44 1.62
C TYR A 178 -16.61 10.44 2.78
N SER A 179 -17.79 11.07 2.82
CA SER A 179 -18.18 12.01 3.85
C SER A 179 -19.35 11.47 4.69
N VAL A 180 -19.38 11.85 5.95
CA VAL A 180 -20.50 11.65 6.88
C VAL A 180 -20.96 13.03 7.32
N ASP A 181 -22.26 13.32 7.20
CA ASP A 181 -22.86 14.62 7.54
C ASP A 181 -22.17 15.83 6.89
N GLY A 182 -21.73 15.65 5.63
CA GLY A 182 -21.04 16.68 4.85
C GLY A 182 -19.56 16.89 5.18
N ALA A 183 -19.02 16.18 6.18
CA ALA A 183 -17.61 16.22 6.54
C ALA A 183 -16.87 14.96 6.04
N PRO A 184 -15.72 15.09 5.36
CA PRO A 184 -14.93 13.93 4.99
C PRO A 184 -14.47 13.13 6.21
N LEU A 185 -14.61 11.80 6.16
CA LEU A 185 -14.10 10.95 7.23
C LEU A 185 -12.60 10.73 7.04
N ASP A 186 -11.85 11.18 8.04
CA ASP A 186 -10.40 10.99 8.13
C ASP A 186 -10.08 10.19 9.39
N GLU A 187 -9.27 9.15 9.25
CA GLU A 187 -8.85 8.34 10.40
C GLU A 187 -7.39 8.62 10.75
N ARG A 188 -7.14 8.82 12.05
CA ARG A 188 -5.79 8.91 12.59
C ARG A 188 -5.32 7.55 13.04
N VAL A 189 -4.14 7.15 12.58
CA VAL A 189 -3.52 5.87 12.93
C VAL A 189 -2.15 6.12 13.56
N LEU A 190 -1.84 5.35 14.61
CA LEU A 190 -0.50 5.23 15.16
C LEU A 190 0.16 3.98 14.59
N GLY A 191 1.32 4.12 13.95
CA GLY A 191 2.15 2.99 13.50
C GLY A 191 3.26 2.71 14.51
N ILE A 192 3.20 1.56 15.16
CA ILE A 192 4.17 1.12 16.18
C ILE A 192 5.06 0.05 15.58
N ARG A 193 6.32 0.38 15.33
CA ARG A 193 7.32 -0.53 14.78
C ARG A 193 7.88 -1.42 15.89
N VAL A 194 7.87 -2.72 15.67
CA VAL A 194 8.29 -3.73 16.65
C VAL A 194 9.34 -4.69 16.09
N THR A 195 10.23 -5.19 16.94
CA THR A 195 11.26 -6.19 16.60
C THR A 195 10.90 -7.60 17.06
N ALA A 196 9.89 -7.74 17.92
CA ALA A 196 9.44 -9.03 18.43
C ALA A 196 9.08 -10.01 17.31
N LYS A 197 9.58 -11.23 17.43
CA LYS A 197 9.31 -12.31 16.50
C LYS A 197 8.09 -13.11 16.97
N VAL A 198 6.92 -12.63 16.60
CA VAL A 198 5.68 -13.41 16.70
C VAL A 198 5.48 -14.14 15.37
N HIS A 199 5.10 -15.41 15.42
CA HIS A 199 4.74 -16.15 14.21
C HIS A 199 3.62 -15.43 13.46
N ASP A 200 3.83 -15.17 12.18
CA ASP A 200 2.97 -14.32 11.36
C ASP A 200 1.51 -14.84 11.35
N GLU A 201 1.33 -16.15 11.26
CA GLU A 201 0.03 -16.82 11.27
C GLU A 201 -0.73 -16.67 12.61
N TYR A 202 -0.04 -16.46 13.74
CA TYR A 202 -0.67 -16.34 15.07
C TYR A 202 -1.34 -14.97 15.24
N THR A 203 -0.83 -13.96 14.53
CA THR A 203 -1.32 -12.58 14.61
C THR A 203 -2.64 -12.39 13.84
N VAL A 204 -2.95 -13.27 12.89
CA VAL A 204 -4.11 -13.13 11.99
C VAL A 204 -5.43 -13.22 12.76
N PRO A 205 -5.70 -14.24 13.61
CA PRO A 205 -6.94 -14.29 14.38
C PRO A 205 -7.12 -13.10 15.32
N LEU A 206 -6.03 -12.66 15.97
CA LEU A 206 -6.01 -11.49 16.87
C LEU A 206 -6.30 -10.18 16.12
N THR A 207 -5.74 -10.05 14.91
CA THR A 207 -6.01 -8.89 14.05
C THR A 207 -7.45 -8.87 13.59
N VAL A 208 -8.00 -10.00 13.13
CA VAL A 208 -9.33 -10.02 12.49
C VAL A 208 -10.49 -9.99 13.48
N CYS A 209 -10.29 -10.36 14.76
CA CYS A 209 -11.36 -10.43 15.76
C CYS A 209 -11.82 -9.09 16.34
N GLN A 210 -11.08 -8.01 16.07
CA GLN A 210 -11.31 -6.65 16.56
C GLN A 210 -10.88 -5.64 15.48
N ASN A 211 -11.29 -4.38 15.56
CA ASN A 211 -11.01 -3.38 14.51
C ASN A 211 -10.24 -2.15 15.03
N ARG A 212 -9.59 -2.29 16.19
CA ARG A 212 -8.74 -1.28 16.84
C ARG A 212 -7.28 -1.39 16.42
N PHE A 213 -6.71 -2.60 16.40
CA PHE A 213 -5.32 -2.88 16.08
C PHE A 213 -5.17 -3.77 14.85
N LEU A 214 -4.05 -3.62 14.14
CA LEU A 214 -3.69 -4.49 13.02
C LEU A 214 -2.18 -4.71 13.03
N PHE A 215 -1.76 -5.98 13.03
CA PHE A 215 -0.34 -6.34 12.98
C PHE A 215 0.06 -6.78 11.57
N ASN A 216 0.94 -6.02 10.93
CA ASN A 216 1.69 -6.43 9.73
C ASN A 216 3.04 -7.00 10.15
N SER A 217 3.16 -8.31 10.26
CA SER A 217 4.36 -8.99 10.77
C SER A 217 5.36 -9.39 9.66
N LEU A 218 6.66 -9.34 9.95
CA LEU A 218 7.78 -9.75 9.08
C LEU A 218 9.04 -9.93 9.96
N GLY A 219 9.06 -10.96 10.81
CA GLY A 219 10.15 -11.16 11.78
C GLY A 219 10.38 -9.95 12.70
N GLY A 220 9.27 -9.37 13.17
CA GLY A 220 9.11 -7.98 13.60
C GLY A 220 7.88 -7.39 12.90
N GLY A 221 7.73 -6.07 12.82
CA GLY A 221 6.72 -5.47 11.93
C GLY A 221 6.11 -4.17 12.45
N PHE A 222 4.84 -3.92 12.08
CA PHE A 222 4.08 -2.76 12.50
C PHE A 222 2.76 -3.17 13.14
N ILE A 223 2.54 -2.76 14.38
CA ILE A 223 1.24 -2.74 15.01
C ILE A 223 0.65 -1.36 14.77
N ASN A 224 -0.42 -1.31 13.98
CA ASN A 224 -1.15 -0.09 13.71
C ASN A 224 -2.35 0.00 14.63
N MET A 225 -2.61 1.17 15.19
CA MET A 225 -3.68 1.44 16.15
C MET A 225 -4.53 2.59 15.61
N ARG A 226 -5.80 2.34 15.30
CA ARG A 226 -6.78 3.39 14.93
C ARG A 226 -7.10 4.19 16.17
N LEU A 227 -7.25 5.51 16.08
CA LEU A 227 -7.42 6.41 17.22
C LEU A 227 -8.73 7.20 17.13
N THR A 228 -9.24 7.61 18.29
CA THR A 228 -10.24 8.70 18.35
C THR A 228 -9.57 10.07 18.21
N ALA A 229 -10.35 11.13 18.00
CA ALA A 229 -9.83 12.49 18.00
C ALA A 229 -9.19 12.86 19.34
N GLU A 230 -9.77 12.43 20.47
CA GLU A 230 -9.24 12.68 21.80
C GLU A 230 -7.89 11.98 22.01
N GLU A 231 -7.76 10.72 21.59
CA GLU A 231 -6.48 10.00 21.62
C GLU A 231 -5.45 10.60 20.68
N ALA A 232 -5.87 11.00 19.47
CA ALA A 232 -5.00 11.67 18.51
C ALA A 232 -4.45 13.00 19.07
N SER A 233 -5.22 13.68 19.94
CA SER A 233 -4.79 14.90 20.61
C SER A 233 -3.62 14.69 21.59
N GLU A 234 -3.43 13.46 22.11
CA GLU A 234 -2.26 13.12 22.94
C GLU A 234 -0.98 12.91 22.12
N ILE A 235 -1.06 12.84 20.79
CA ILE A 235 0.10 12.68 19.90
C ILE A 235 0.85 14.03 19.78
N VAL A 236 1.46 14.41 20.89
CA VAL A 236 2.25 15.62 21.06
C VAL A 236 3.69 15.23 21.32
N ALA A 237 4.61 15.93 20.67
CA ALA A 237 6.02 15.86 21.00
C ALA A 237 6.43 17.11 21.79
N LEU A 238 7.20 16.94 22.86
CA LEU A 238 7.72 18.01 23.71
C LEU A 238 9.15 18.32 23.27
N GLY A 239 9.35 19.47 22.63
CA GLY A 239 10.68 20.03 22.35
C GLY A 239 11.20 20.87 23.51
N GLU A 240 12.38 21.47 23.34
CA GLU A 240 13.03 22.31 24.35
C GLU A 240 12.18 23.54 24.74
N CYS A 241 11.55 24.17 23.75
CA CYS A 241 10.73 25.38 23.94
C CYS A 241 9.21 25.10 23.96
N GLY A 242 8.80 23.85 24.18
CA GLY A 242 7.39 23.46 24.25
C GLY A 242 6.93 22.48 23.16
N PRO A 243 5.61 22.34 22.95
CA PRO A 243 5.05 21.35 22.03
C PRO A 243 5.45 21.57 20.56
N VAL A 244 5.86 20.50 19.89
CA VAL A 244 6.16 20.49 18.45
C VAL A 244 5.30 19.45 17.72
N ARG A 245 4.83 19.80 16.52
CA ARG A 245 3.89 18.96 15.72
C ARG A 245 4.61 17.93 14.85
N CYS A 246 5.78 17.45 15.27
CA CYS A 246 6.67 16.66 14.42
C CYS A 246 6.11 15.29 14.04
N ILE A 247 5.50 14.56 14.99
CA ILE A 247 4.90 13.25 14.74
C ILE A 247 3.56 13.39 13.99
N GLY A 248 2.69 14.31 14.40
CA GLY A 248 1.33 14.44 13.85
C GLY A 248 1.23 15.12 12.47
N VAL A 249 2.20 15.97 12.10
CA VAL A 249 2.18 16.74 10.83
C VAL A 249 3.39 16.43 9.95
N LEU A 250 4.59 16.43 10.53
CA LEU A 250 5.83 16.22 9.77
C LEU A 250 6.14 14.72 9.53
N GLY A 251 5.30 13.81 10.02
CA GLY A 251 5.44 12.36 9.83
C GLY A 251 6.73 11.79 10.46
N CYS A 252 7.24 12.44 11.51
CA CYS A 252 8.46 11.99 12.17
C CYS A 252 8.24 10.66 12.90
N THR A 253 9.27 9.82 12.91
CA THR A 253 9.33 8.63 13.75
C THR A 253 10.01 8.95 15.07
N MET A 254 9.38 8.56 16.18
CA MET A 254 9.91 8.66 17.54
C MET A 254 10.59 7.33 17.90
N ARG A 255 11.84 7.34 18.31
CA ARG A 255 12.63 6.13 18.60
C ARG A 255 12.89 5.97 20.09
N PRO A 256 13.01 4.73 20.59
CA PRO A 256 13.36 4.50 21.99
C PRO A 256 14.74 5.11 22.32
N GLN A 257 14.81 5.83 23.43
CA GLN A 257 16.02 6.33 24.07
C GLN A 257 15.86 6.18 25.59
N GLY A 258 16.29 5.03 26.12
CA GLY A 258 15.99 4.63 27.50
C GLY A 258 14.47 4.50 27.70
N PRO A 259 13.86 5.12 28.73
CA PRO A 259 12.42 5.06 28.96
C PRO A 259 11.60 6.02 28.07
N ARG A 260 12.26 6.83 27.22
CA ARG A 260 11.61 7.89 26.43
C ARG A 260 11.56 7.52 24.95
N PHE A 261 10.66 8.15 24.22
CA PHE A 261 10.63 8.08 22.76
C PHE A 261 10.97 9.45 22.15
N VAL A 262 12.05 9.54 21.40
CA VAL A 262 12.63 10.81 20.93
C VAL A 262 12.63 10.89 19.41
N CYS A 263 12.29 12.06 18.88
CA CYS A 263 12.42 12.36 17.46
C CYS A 263 13.88 12.63 17.11
N ASP A 264 14.46 11.87 16.17
CA ASP A 264 15.85 12.08 15.73
C ASP A 264 16.08 13.49 15.16
N LYS A 265 15.08 14.05 14.45
CA LYS A 265 15.20 15.32 13.73
C LYS A 265 14.98 16.55 14.63
N HIS A 266 14.00 16.49 15.53
CA HIS A 266 13.59 17.65 16.33
C HIS A 266 13.97 17.52 17.81
N ARG A 267 14.63 16.41 18.20
CA ARG A 267 15.03 16.09 19.58
C ARG A 267 13.87 16.13 20.59
N ALA A 268 12.65 16.08 20.10
CA ALA A 268 11.43 16.19 20.90
C ALA A 268 10.98 14.82 21.43
N VAL A 269 10.49 14.80 22.66
CA VAL A 269 10.03 13.60 23.37
C VAL A 269 8.55 13.37 23.13
N LEU A 270 8.13 12.15 22.80
CA LEU A 270 6.72 11.78 22.69
C LEU A 270 6.05 11.87 24.06
N LYS A 271 5.18 12.87 24.26
CA LYS A 271 4.51 13.15 25.54
C LYS A 271 3.87 11.89 26.16
N PRO A 272 3.09 11.07 25.43
CA PRO A 272 2.51 9.85 25.98
C PRO A 272 3.51 8.93 26.71
N SER A 273 4.75 8.83 26.22
CA SER A 273 5.75 7.93 26.80
C SER A 273 6.32 8.38 28.15
N VAL A 274 6.13 9.65 28.53
CA VAL A 274 6.73 10.24 29.73
C VAL A 274 5.71 10.87 30.68
N ASP A 275 4.52 11.18 30.20
CA ASP A 275 3.43 11.75 30.99
C ASP A 275 2.69 10.64 31.74
N ARG A 276 2.76 10.67 33.07
CA ARG A 276 2.06 9.71 33.95
C ARG A 276 0.53 9.85 33.86
N LEU A 277 0.04 10.97 33.37
CA LEU A 277 -1.39 11.22 33.15
C LEU A 277 -1.85 10.85 31.74
N SER A 278 -0.97 10.35 30.87
CA SER A 278 -1.35 9.91 29.53
C SER A 278 -2.35 8.77 29.59
N PHE A 279 -3.50 8.96 28.96
CA PHE A 279 -4.48 7.89 28.79
C PHE A 279 -4.22 7.05 27.53
N LEU A 280 -3.44 7.55 26.57
CA LEU A 280 -3.06 6.82 25.37
C LEU A 280 -1.98 5.76 25.64
N TRP A 281 -0.98 6.07 26.47
CA TRP A 281 0.16 5.19 26.68
C TRP A 281 -0.21 3.80 27.22
N PRO A 282 -1.07 3.65 28.25
CA PRO A 282 -1.52 2.33 28.70
C PRO A 282 -2.22 1.52 27.59
N ARG A 283 -2.96 2.18 26.70
CA ARG A 283 -3.67 1.54 25.57
C ARG A 283 -2.71 1.06 24.49
N ILE A 284 -1.64 1.83 24.23
CA ILE A 284 -0.54 1.38 23.37
C ILE A 284 0.08 0.11 23.97
N MET A 285 0.38 0.13 25.26
CA MET A 285 0.98 -1.01 25.96
C MET A 285 0.09 -2.26 25.94
N ASP A 286 -1.23 -2.11 26.11
CA ASP A 286 -2.17 -3.23 25.98
C ASP A 286 -2.18 -3.82 24.56
N GLY A 287 -2.09 -2.98 23.52
CA GLY A 287 -1.96 -3.45 22.15
C GLY A 287 -0.70 -4.28 21.92
N LEU A 288 0.42 -3.90 22.53
CA LEU A 288 1.65 -4.68 22.49
C LEU A 288 1.48 -6.05 23.18
N ARG A 289 0.95 -6.05 24.42
CA ARG A 289 0.67 -7.29 25.18
C ARG A 289 -0.28 -8.21 24.44
N PHE A 290 -1.30 -7.67 23.79
CA PHE A 290 -2.27 -8.43 23.02
C PHE A 290 -1.61 -9.26 21.91
N PHE A 291 -0.59 -8.71 21.24
CA PHE A 291 0.19 -9.46 20.25
C PHE A 291 1.37 -10.23 20.85
N GLY A 292 1.62 -10.14 22.15
CA GLY A 292 2.77 -10.77 22.82
C GLY A 292 4.09 -10.07 22.50
N VAL A 293 4.06 -8.73 22.44
CA VAL A 293 5.22 -7.87 22.19
C VAL A 293 5.56 -7.10 23.47
N ASP A 294 6.83 -7.06 23.83
CA ASP A 294 7.30 -6.30 24.99
C ASP A 294 7.59 -4.84 24.65
N ALA A 295 7.55 -3.97 25.67
CA ALA A 295 7.89 -2.54 25.51
C ALA A 295 9.29 -2.34 24.91
N ALA A 296 10.23 -3.19 25.31
CA ALA A 296 11.63 -3.16 24.86
C ALA A 296 11.78 -3.48 23.37
N ASP A 297 10.80 -4.16 22.77
CA ASP A 297 10.80 -4.48 21.34
C ASP A 297 10.27 -3.34 20.47
N VAL A 298 9.81 -2.23 21.05
CA VAL A 298 9.31 -1.09 20.27
C VAL A 298 10.48 -0.30 19.70
N ALA A 299 10.69 -0.45 18.39
CA ALA A 299 11.78 0.21 17.67
C ALA A 299 11.40 1.60 17.14
N GLY A 300 10.12 1.98 17.16
CA GLY A 300 9.72 3.37 16.92
C GLY A 300 8.22 3.56 16.71
N ILE A 301 7.77 4.80 16.82
CA ILE A 301 6.35 5.19 16.77
C ILE A 301 6.19 6.33 15.77
N THR A 302 5.20 6.23 14.89
CA THR A 302 4.83 7.28 13.92
C THR A 302 3.31 7.46 13.88
N SER A 303 2.84 8.55 13.30
CA SER A 303 1.41 8.78 13.06
C SER A 303 1.15 9.23 11.63
N PHE A 304 -0.01 8.85 11.10
CA PHE A 304 -0.47 9.25 9.78
C PHE A 304 -2.00 9.34 9.74
N THR A 305 -2.51 10.15 8.82
CA THR A 305 -3.94 10.28 8.55
C THR A 305 -4.28 9.54 7.27
N LEU A 306 -5.41 8.86 7.28
CA LEU A 306 -5.95 8.18 6.13
C LEU A 306 -7.30 8.80 5.77
N GLY A 307 -7.43 9.20 4.53
CA GLY A 307 -8.67 9.69 3.94
C GLY A 307 -8.86 9.09 2.56
N MET A 308 -10.11 8.92 2.16
CA MET A 308 -10.46 8.49 0.81
C MET A 308 -10.87 9.68 -0.07
N GLN A 309 -10.65 9.51 -1.38
CA GLN A 309 -10.97 10.48 -2.43
C GLN A 309 -11.38 9.70 -3.69
N GLN A 310 -12.33 10.20 -4.47
CA GLN A 310 -12.73 9.56 -5.71
C GLN A 310 -12.14 10.31 -6.89
N MET A 311 -11.52 9.58 -7.80
CA MET A 311 -11.12 10.09 -9.11
C MET A 311 -12.25 9.81 -10.11
N SER A 312 -12.56 10.79 -10.95
CA SER A 312 -13.51 10.62 -12.05
C SER A 312 -12.87 10.00 -13.28
N LYS A 313 -11.57 10.24 -13.50
CA LYS A 313 -10.80 9.73 -14.64
C LYS A 313 -9.40 9.28 -14.21
N PHE A 314 -8.90 8.21 -14.81
CA PHE A 314 -7.52 7.74 -14.62
C PHE A 314 -6.65 7.92 -15.87
N THR A 315 -7.28 8.11 -17.02
CA THR A 315 -6.65 8.30 -18.32
C THR A 315 -7.09 9.63 -18.93
N ALA A 316 -6.13 10.39 -19.47
CA ALA A 316 -6.44 11.62 -20.19
C ALA A 316 -5.47 11.86 -21.34
N GLN A 317 -5.97 12.44 -22.43
CA GLN A 317 -5.10 12.99 -23.47
C GLN A 317 -4.61 14.37 -23.00
N ILE A 318 -3.30 14.52 -22.81
CA ILE A 318 -2.66 15.74 -22.28
C ILE A 318 -1.95 16.57 -23.36
N GLY A 319 -1.73 15.97 -24.53
CA GLY A 319 -1.23 16.64 -25.72
C GLY A 319 -1.73 15.94 -26.99
N PRO A 320 -1.44 16.48 -28.19
CA PRO A 320 -1.97 15.93 -29.45
C PRO A 320 -1.68 14.44 -29.67
N ARG A 321 -0.58 13.93 -29.12
CA ARG A 321 -0.17 12.51 -29.23
C ARG A 321 0.24 11.89 -27.90
N THR A 322 -0.12 12.53 -26.78
CA THR A 322 0.39 12.18 -25.45
C THR A 322 -0.76 11.88 -24.51
N PHE A 323 -0.68 10.72 -23.86
CA PHE A 323 -1.65 10.29 -22.86
C PHE A 323 -1.02 10.25 -21.47
N GLY A 324 -1.72 10.83 -20.51
CA GLY A 324 -1.40 10.76 -19.09
C GLY A 324 -2.22 9.68 -18.39
N PHE A 325 -1.61 9.00 -17.42
CA PHE A 325 -2.22 7.93 -16.64
C PHE A 325 -1.91 8.10 -15.17
N LEU A 326 -2.94 8.08 -14.31
CA LEU A 326 -2.76 8.09 -12.87
C LEU A 326 -2.57 6.66 -12.36
N LEU A 327 -1.55 6.43 -11.54
CA LEU A 327 -1.21 5.12 -10.96
C LEU A 327 -0.90 5.22 -9.46
N GLY A 328 -1.01 4.08 -8.76
CA GLY A 328 -0.66 3.98 -7.34
C GLY A 328 -1.44 4.96 -6.47
N ASP A 329 -0.80 5.51 -5.44
CA ASP A 329 -1.44 6.48 -4.54
C ASP A 329 -1.81 7.80 -5.24
N ALA A 330 -1.22 8.11 -6.41
CA ALA A 330 -1.59 9.29 -7.20
C ALA A 330 -3.00 9.15 -7.79
N ALA A 331 -3.38 7.92 -8.15
CA ALA A 331 -4.72 7.54 -8.58
C ALA A 331 -5.64 7.18 -7.42
N ASN A 332 -5.24 6.20 -6.62
CA ASN A 332 -6.08 5.51 -5.67
C ASN A 332 -5.39 5.40 -4.32
N ALA A 333 -5.28 6.51 -3.58
CA ALA A 333 -4.89 6.45 -2.17
C ALA A 333 -5.92 5.64 -1.38
N LEU A 334 -5.50 4.51 -0.81
CA LEU A 334 -6.38 3.56 -0.11
C LEU A 334 -6.38 3.78 1.40
N HIS A 335 -7.50 3.43 2.03
CA HIS A 335 -7.64 3.39 3.49
C HIS A 335 -7.02 2.12 4.08
N PHE A 336 -7.01 2.03 5.42
CA PHE A 336 -6.46 0.98 6.26
C PHE A 336 -7.15 -0.39 6.09
N TRP A 337 -7.05 -1.01 4.92
CA TRP A 337 -7.49 -2.39 4.70
C TRP A 337 -6.28 -3.30 4.43
N PRO A 338 -6.06 -4.36 5.24
CA PRO A 338 -4.84 -5.16 5.16
C PRO A 338 -4.57 -5.73 3.77
N GLY A 339 -3.36 -5.51 3.28
CA GLY A 339 -2.84 -6.18 2.07
C GLY A 339 -3.41 -5.71 0.74
N ARG A 340 -3.95 -4.48 0.63
CA ARG A 340 -4.52 -3.96 -0.63
C ARG A 340 -3.72 -2.85 -1.31
N GLY A 341 -3.28 -1.84 -0.56
CA GLY A 341 -2.55 -0.64 -1.03
C GLY A 341 -1.66 -0.86 -2.27
N LEU A 342 -0.53 -1.54 -2.06
CA LEU A 342 0.45 -1.78 -3.12
C LEU A 342 -0.08 -2.71 -4.22
N ASN A 343 -0.92 -3.71 -3.90
CA ASN A 343 -1.48 -4.63 -4.89
C ASN A 343 -2.33 -3.88 -5.91
N THR A 344 -3.16 -2.93 -5.47
CA THR A 344 -3.98 -2.07 -6.34
C THR A 344 -3.11 -1.25 -7.28
N GLY A 345 -2.06 -0.61 -6.75
CA GLY A 345 -1.10 0.14 -7.56
C GLY A 345 -0.39 -0.73 -8.61
N LEU A 346 0.03 -1.94 -8.23
CA LEU A 346 0.67 -2.89 -9.15
C LEU A 346 -0.31 -3.43 -10.20
N LYS A 347 -1.58 -3.70 -9.85
CA LYS A 347 -2.64 -4.09 -10.80
C LYS A 347 -2.87 -2.99 -11.85
N GLY A 348 -2.87 -1.72 -11.45
CA GLY A 348 -2.94 -0.57 -12.37
C GLY A 348 -1.71 -0.46 -13.29
N ALA A 349 -0.51 -0.64 -12.74
CA ALA A 349 0.72 -0.68 -13.55
C ALA A 349 0.73 -1.84 -14.55
N LEU A 350 0.26 -3.02 -14.12
CA LEU A 350 0.12 -4.23 -14.95
C LEU A 350 -0.84 -4.00 -16.11
N SER A 351 -2.02 -3.42 -15.86
CA SER A 351 -3.00 -3.17 -16.92
C SER A 351 -2.48 -2.17 -17.95
N LEU A 352 -1.82 -1.08 -17.51
CA LEU A 352 -1.25 -0.10 -18.43
C LEU A 352 -0.14 -0.71 -19.29
N ALA A 353 0.80 -1.44 -18.68
CA ALA A 353 1.89 -2.08 -19.42
C ALA A 353 1.36 -3.10 -20.45
N ALA A 354 0.34 -3.88 -20.08
CA ALA A 354 -0.33 -4.83 -20.96
C ALA A 354 -1.01 -4.16 -22.16
N GLU A 355 -1.70 -3.05 -21.94
CA GLU A 355 -2.32 -2.28 -23.02
C GLU A 355 -1.27 -1.67 -23.95
N LEU A 356 -0.25 -1.01 -23.41
CA LEU A 356 0.82 -0.42 -24.21
C LEU A 356 1.51 -1.46 -25.09
N ARG A 357 1.80 -2.65 -24.55
CA ARG A 357 2.34 -3.77 -25.33
C ARG A 357 1.41 -4.22 -26.46
N THR A 358 0.11 -4.23 -26.20
CA THR A 358 -0.89 -4.70 -27.16
C THR A 358 -1.12 -3.69 -28.29
N ARG A 359 -1.17 -2.41 -27.93
CA ARG A 359 -1.58 -1.29 -28.79
C ARG A 359 -0.42 -0.63 -29.51
N TRP A 360 0.80 -0.63 -28.95
CA TRP A 360 1.92 0.03 -29.61
C TRP A 360 2.31 -0.66 -30.91
N ARG A 361 2.23 0.10 -32.01
CA ARG A 361 2.63 -0.30 -33.37
C ARG A 361 3.56 0.71 -34.04
N GLY A 362 4.10 1.67 -33.29
CA GLY A 362 4.82 2.82 -33.85
C GLY A 362 3.90 3.92 -34.39
N THR A 363 2.59 3.80 -34.16
CA THR A 363 1.57 4.78 -34.54
C THR A 363 1.00 5.50 -33.31
N PRO A 364 0.50 6.73 -33.46
CA PRO A 364 -0.17 7.44 -32.36
C PRO A 364 -1.33 6.63 -31.79
N PHE A 365 -1.57 6.79 -30.48
CA PHE A 365 -2.71 6.19 -29.80
C PHE A 365 -4.00 6.99 -30.02
N HIS A 366 -5.12 6.30 -29.88
CA HIS A 366 -6.45 6.89 -29.76
C HIS A 366 -6.97 6.70 -28.33
N ALA A 367 -7.88 7.57 -27.88
CA ALA A 367 -8.47 7.44 -26.54
C ALA A 367 -9.13 6.06 -26.31
N ALA A 368 -9.72 5.48 -27.36
CA ALA A 368 -10.33 4.14 -27.30
C ALA A 368 -9.33 3.01 -27.02
N ASP A 369 -8.04 3.21 -27.28
CA ASP A 369 -7.01 2.19 -27.02
C ASP A 369 -6.87 1.86 -25.53
N PHE A 370 -7.26 2.79 -24.65
CA PHE A 370 -7.09 2.73 -23.20
C PHE A 370 -8.39 2.49 -22.41
N ALA A 371 -9.48 2.15 -23.11
CA ALA A 371 -10.78 1.92 -22.48
C ALA A 371 -10.75 0.76 -21.46
N VAL A 372 -9.91 -0.26 -21.69
CA VAL A 372 -9.81 -1.42 -20.79
C VAL A 372 -9.06 -1.05 -19.51
N HIS A 373 -7.98 -0.27 -19.59
CA HIS A 373 -7.24 0.23 -18.42
C HIS A 373 -8.09 1.18 -17.60
N GLU A 374 -8.77 2.14 -18.23
CA GLU A 374 -9.69 3.04 -17.53
C GLU A 374 -10.77 2.22 -16.79
N GLY A 375 -11.40 1.24 -17.45
CA GLY A 375 -12.38 0.36 -16.83
C GLY A 375 -11.81 -0.45 -15.66
N ILE A 376 -10.59 -0.97 -15.78
CA ILE A 376 -9.89 -1.67 -14.69
C ILE A 376 -9.63 -0.73 -13.52
N MET A 377 -9.17 0.50 -13.76
CA MET A 377 -8.89 1.47 -12.70
C MET A 377 -10.16 1.90 -11.97
N GLN A 378 -11.28 2.05 -12.67
CA GLN A 378 -12.58 2.30 -12.07
C GLN A 378 -13.06 1.11 -11.23
N GLN A 379 -12.90 -0.12 -11.73
CA GLN A 379 -13.22 -1.33 -10.96
C GLN A 379 -12.35 -1.46 -9.70
N LEU A 380 -11.06 -1.16 -9.79
CA LEU A 380 -10.14 -1.12 -8.65
C LEU A 380 -10.57 -0.05 -7.64
N GLN A 381 -10.92 1.17 -8.09
CA GLN A 381 -11.43 2.22 -7.20
C GLN A 381 -12.72 1.77 -6.49
N TYR A 382 -13.70 1.27 -7.24
CA TYR A 382 -14.97 0.81 -6.67
C TYR A 382 -14.75 -0.29 -5.64
N ARG A 383 -13.92 -1.29 -5.97
CA ARG A 383 -13.68 -2.45 -5.10
C ARG A 383 -12.89 -2.08 -3.85
N GLU A 384 -11.78 -1.38 -4.02
CA GLU A 384 -10.80 -1.15 -2.94
C GLU A 384 -11.10 0.10 -2.10
N LYS A 385 -11.97 0.99 -2.60
CA LYS A 385 -12.41 2.20 -1.90
C LYS A 385 -13.89 2.17 -1.62
N SER A 386 -14.74 2.25 -2.66
CA SER A 386 -16.18 2.44 -2.47
C SER A 386 -16.87 1.28 -1.74
N ARG A 387 -16.48 0.03 -1.99
CA ARG A 387 -16.96 -1.12 -1.21
C ARG A 387 -16.27 -1.20 0.14
N ALA A 388 -14.96 -0.97 0.20
CA ALA A 388 -14.19 -1.01 1.44
C ALA A 388 -14.61 0.10 2.44
N TRP A 389 -15.21 1.18 1.96
CA TRP A 389 -15.75 2.29 2.74
C TRP A 389 -16.73 1.85 3.83
N ILE A 390 -17.48 0.77 3.61
CA ILE A 390 -18.37 0.20 4.64
C ILE A 390 -17.60 -0.27 5.89
N THR A 391 -16.29 -0.59 5.78
CA THR A 391 -15.43 -0.86 6.95
C THR A 391 -15.11 0.35 7.78
N MET A 392 -15.21 1.55 7.20
CA MET A 392 -15.01 2.81 7.92
C MET A 392 -16.31 3.25 8.58
N LEU A 393 -17.42 3.18 7.83
CA LEU A 393 -18.75 3.55 8.34
C LEU A 393 -19.25 2.59 9.43
N MET A 394 -18.93 1.30 9.33
CA MET A 394 -19.34 0.25 10.26
C MET A 394 -20.82 0.38 10.71
N PRO A 395 -21.78 0.42 9.77
CA PRO A 395 -23.16 0.73 10.09
C PRO A 395 -23.74 -0.23 11.12
N ASP A 396 -24.60 0.29 11.99
CA ASP A 396 -25.31 -0.50 12.99
C ASP A 396 -26.45 -1.34 12.38
N GLU A 397 -27.26 -1.98 13.23
CA GLU A 397 -28.37 -2.83 12.79
C GLU A 397 -29.45 -2.06 12.03
N ASN A 398 -29.57 -0.75 12.25
CA ASN A 398 -30.50 0.15 11.55
C ASN A 398 -29.88 0.74 10.28
N GLY A 399 -28.62 0.43 9.97
CA GLY A 399 -27.89 0.97 8.83
C GLY A 399 -27.29 2.36 9.07
N ALA A 400 -27.39 2.90 10.29
CA ALA A 400 -26.83 4.20 10.62
C ALA A 400 -25.29 4.10 10.71
N PRO A 401 -24.52 5.00 10.06
CA PRO A 401 -23.08 5.05 10.21
C PRO A 401 -22.67 5.16 11.68
N ARG A 402 -21.84 4.23 12.15
CA ARG A 402 -21.25 4.26 13.49
C ARG A 402 -19.80 3.86 13.37
N GLY A 403 -18.98 4.85 13.04
CA GLY A 403 -17.59 4.67 12.69
C GLY A 403 -16.76 4.08 13.83
N ILE A 404 -15.50 3.75 13.53
CA ILE A 404 -14.62 3.14 14.54
C ILE A 404 -14.43 4.04 15.77
N GLU A 405 -14.39 5.36 15.55
CA GLU A 405 -14.16 6.34 16.61
C GLU A 405 -15.28 6.29 17.66
N ASP A 406 -16.54 6.26 17.23
CA ASP A 406 -17.69 6.17 18.12
C ASP A 406 -17.66 4.86 18.92
N ARG A 407 -17.36 3.75 18.23
CA ARG A 407 -17.24 2.43 18.88
C ARG A 407 -16.12 2.39 19.91
N ILE A 408 -14.99 3.05 19.65
CA ILE A 408 -13.91 3.16 20.63
C ILE A 408 -14.39 4.00 21.81
N ARG A 409 -15.04 5.16 21.56
CA ARG A 409 -15.54 6.05 22.62
C ARG A 409 -16.50 5.31 23.54
N ASP A 410 -17.43 4.54 22.98
CA ASP A 410 -18.38 3.72 23.73
C ASP A 410 -17.70 2.57 24.47
N GLY A 411 -16.66 1.98 23.88
CA GLY A 411 -15.81 0.98 24.51
C GLY A 411 -15.06 1.49 25.73
N LEU A 412 -14.81 2.80 25.82
CA LEU A 412 -14.13 3.41 26.96
C LEU A 412 -15.06 3.76 28.13
N GLN A 413 -16.39 3.71 27.92
CA GLN A 413 -17.39 3.95 28.95
C GLN A 413 -17.79 2.67 29.69
N GLY A 414 -18.24 2.78 30.94
CA GLY A 414 -18.77 1.64 31.71
C GLY A 414 -20.19 1.22 31.27
N PRO A 415 -20.73 0.12 31.82
CA PRO A 415 -20.09 -0.79 32.78
C PRO A 415 -19.04 -1.71 32.15
N PHE A 416 -18.20 -2.30 33.01
CA PHE A 416 -17.13 -3.23 32.61
C PHE A 416 -17.32 -4.59 33.26
N ASP A 417 -17.83 -5.57 32.51
CA ASP A 417 -17.87 -6.98 32.92
C ASP A 417 -16.71 -7.74 32.26
N ARG A 418 -15.63 -7.94 32.99
CA ARG A 418 -14.43 -8.60 32.45
C ARG A 418 -14.73 -10.00 31.93
N ASN A 419 -15.53 -10.79 32.64
CA ASN A 419 -15.78 -12.18 32.28
C ASN A 419 -16.58 -12.25 30.97
N ALA A 420 -17.63 -11.45 30.84
CA ALA A 420 -18.41 -11.36 29.62
C ALA A 420 -17.58 -10.86 28.42
N LEU A 421 -16.73 -9.85 28.65
CA LEU A 421 -15.87 -9.28 27.60
C LEU A 421 -14.82 -10.27 27.10
N VAL A 422 -14.16 -10.99 28.03
CA VAL A 422 -13.19 -12.05 27.69
C VAL A 422 -13.87 -13.16 26.90
N ALA A 423 -15.02 -13.65 27.38
CA ALA A 423 -15.79 -14.69 26.70
C ALA A 423 -16.19 -14.27 25.27
N THR A 424 -16.68 -13.04 25.11
CA THR A 424 -17.10 -12.49 23.82
C THR A 424 -15.93 -12.38 22.84
N LEU A 425 -14.82 -11.79 23.25
CA LEU A 425 -13.67 -11.60 22.37
C LEU A 425 -13.04 -12.95 22.00
N TYR A 426 -12.98 -13.88 22.96
CA TYR A 426 -12.42 -15.20 22.75
C TYR A 426 -13.26 -16.06 21.80
N GLU A 427 -14.59 -16.03 21.94
CA GLU A 427 -15.48 -16.75 21.02
C GLU A 427 -15.33 -16.22 19.58
N ARG A 428 -15.13 -14.91 19.40
CA ARG A 428 -14.80 -14.35 18.08
C ARG A 428 -13.49 -14.91 17.53
N VAL A 429 -12.45 -15.05 18.36
CA VAL A 429 -11.19 -15.68 17.95
C VAL A 429 -11.43 -17.12 17.52
N ARG A 430 -12.16 -17.93 18.30
CA ARG A 430 -12.50 -19.33 17.96
C ARG A 430 -13.26 -19.43 16.64
N THR A 431 -14.30 -18.62 16.46
CA THR A 431 -15.08 -18.55 15.22
C THR A 431 -14.19 -18.20 14.02
N ILE A 432 -13.25 -17.25 14.18
CA ILE A 432 -12.31 -16.89 13.11
C ILE A 432 -11.33 -18.02 12.81
N LYS A 433 -10.77 -18.68 13.84
CA LYS A 433 -9.88 -19.84 13.67
C LYS A 433 -10.58 -20.94 12.87
N ALA A 434 -11.80 -21.31 13.27
CA ALA A 434 -12.60 -22.32 12.58
C ALA A 434 -12.89 -21.93 11.13
N ARG A 435 -13.28 -20.67 10.88
CA ARG A 435 -13.53 -20.16 9.53
C ARG A 435 -12.29 -20.17 8.62
N LEU A 436 -11.11 -19.94 9.18
CA LEU A 436 -9.84 -19.90 8.45
C LEU A 436 -9.15 -21.28 8.39
N ALA A 437 -9.74 -22.31 8.98
CA ALA A 437 -9.22 -23.67 8.96
C ALA A 437 -8.92 -24.13 7.52
N GLY A 438 -7.80 -24.83 7.33
CA GLY A 438 -7.31 -25.28 6.02
C GLY A 438 -6.65 -24.19 5.15
N ARG A 439 -6.82 -22.89 5.49
CA ARG A 439 -6.18 -21.77 4.78
C ARG A 439 -5.03 -21.15 5.57
N MET A 440 -4.92 -21.49 6.85
CA MET A 440 -3.86 -21.10 7.79
C MET A 440 -2.72 -22.13 7.85
N GLY A 441 -1.63 -21.76 8.53
CA GLY A 441 -0.60 -22.69 8.98
C GLY A 441 -1.00 -23.36 10.30
N SER A 442 -0.04 -23.93 11.02
CA SER A 442 -0.27 -24.41 12.39
C SER A 442 -0.61 -23.22 13.28
N LEU A 443 -1.74 -23.26 13.98
CA LEU A 443 -2.16 -22.22 14.92
C LEU A 443 -1.90 -22.70 16.35
N PRO A 444 -1.66 -21.79 17.31
CA PRO A 444 -1.39 -22.18 18.68
C PRO A 444 -2.68 -22.64 19.36
N ALA A 445 -2.49 -23.31 20.50
CA ALA A 445 -3.57 -23.76 21.35
C ALA A 445 -4.44 -22.59 21.86
N ASP A 446 -5.63 -22.92 22.31
CA ASP A 446 -6.67 -22.00 22.75
C ASP A 446 -6.20 -21.14 23.96
N GLU A 447 -5.43 -21.74 24.85
CA GLU A 447 -4.81 -21.11 26.03
C GLU A 447 -3.86 -19.96 25.66
N TRP A 448 -3.19 -20.06 24.51
CA TRP A 448 -2.26 -19.04 24.03
C TRP A 448 -2.99 -17.72 23.70
N PHE A 449 -4.20 -17.83 23.13
CA PHE A 449 -5.05 -16.68 22.81
C PHE A 449 -5.71 -16.14 24.09
N LEU A 450 -6.24 -17.01 24.94
CA LEU A 450 -6.85 -16.63 26.22
C LEU A 450 -5.90 -15.86 27.12
N THR A 451 -4.64 -16.29 27.21
CA THR A 451 -3.62 -15.61 28.02
C THR A 451 -3.44 -14.15 27.58
N ARG A 452 -3.41 -13.90 26.27
CA ARG A 452 -3.27 -12.55 25.70
C ARG A 452 -4.50 -11.69 25.91
N ILE A 453 -5.68 -12.27 25.74
CA ILE A 453 -6.96 -11.60 26.02
C ILE A 453 -7.00 -11.19 27.50
N ASN A 454 -6.64 -12.09 28.41
CA ASN A 454 -6.62 -11.83 29.84
C ASN A 454 -5.53 -10.85 30.31
N ALA A 455 -4.50 -10.59 29.51
CA ALA A 455 -3.41 -9.68 29.86
C ALA A 455 -3.75 -8.19 29.66
N MET A 456 -4.86 -7.86 28.99
CA MET A 456 -5.27 -6.47 28.71
C MET A 456 -6.07 -5.85 29.86
N ASP A 457 -6.01 -4.52 30.00
CA ASP A 457 -6.93 -3.78 30.85
C ASP A 457 -8.39 -3.98 30.42
N VAL A 458 -9.32 -3.93 31.39
CA VAL A 458 -10.75 -4.16 31.12
C VAL A 458 -11.36 -3.12 30.18
N ARG A 459 -10.86 -1.88 30.18
CA ARG A 459 -11.31 -0.82 29.26
C ARG A 459 -10.86 -1.13 27.84
N THR A 460 -9.61 -1.55 27.67
CA THR A 460 -9.11 -1.98 26.36
C THR A 460 -9.86 -3.21 25.85
N LEU A 461 -10.15 -4.19 26.71
CA LEU A 461 -11.00 -5.33 26.36
C LEU A 461 -12.37 -4.91 25.84
N LYS A 462 -13.03 -3.96 26.50
CA LYS A 462 -14.32 -3.45 26.04
C LYS A 462 -14.20 -2.75 24.68
N VAL A 463 -13.17 -1.93 24.46
CA VAL A 463 -12.89 -1.34 23.14
C VAL A 463 -12.71 -2.41 22.06
N MET A 464 -11.97 -3.48 22.34
CA MET A 464 -11.79 -4.59 21.37
C MET A 464 -13.13 -5.26 21.03
N VAL A 465 -14.01 -5.43 22.02
CA VAL A 465 -15.35 -6.00 21.82
C VAL A 465 -16.26 -5.06 21.02
N GLU A 466 -16.35 -3.78 21.39
CA GLU A 466 -17.21 -2.78 20.73
C GLU A 466 -16.77 -2.44 19.29
N SER A 467 -15.44 -2.45 19.05
CA SER A 467 -14.88 -2.22 17.72
C SER A 467 -15.30 -3.29 16.70
N GLY A 468 -15.74 -4.47 17.16
CA GLY A 468 -16.18 -5.55 16.29
C GLY A 468 -15.06 -6.17 15.44
N PRO A 469 -15.30 -7.33 14.81
CA PRO A 469 -14.32 -7.92 13.89
C PRO A 469 -14.20 -7.10 12.60
N TRP A 470 -13.08 -7.27 11.89
CA TRP A 470 -12.94 -6.73 10.54
C TRP A 470 -14.01 -7.30 9.60
N ILE A 471 -14.69 -6.42 8.86
CA ILE A 471 -15.74 -6.79 7.90
C ILE A 471 -15.09 -7.32 6.60
N THR A 472 -14.54 -8.54 6.65
CA THR A 472 -13.82 -9.12 5.49
C THR A 472 -14.74 -9.83 4.50
N ARG A 473 -15.87 -10.39 4.95
CA ARG A 473 -16.76 -11.21 4.11
C ARG A 473 -17.67 -10.38 3.21
N ARG A 474 -18.32 -9.33 3.75
CA ARG A 474 -19.26 -8.48 3.00
C ARG A 474 -18.58 -7.71 1.85
N ILE A 475 -17.28 -7.47 1.99
CA ILE A 475 -16.45 -6.77 0.99
C ILE A 475 -15.70 -7.74 0.07
N GLY A 476 -15.61 -9.02 0.48
CA GLY A 476 -15.08 -10.08 -0.37
C GLY A 476 -15.90 -10.26 -1.66
N GLY A 477 -15.37 -11.04 -2.58
CA GLY A 477 -15.95 -11.28 -3.90
C GLY A 477 -14.86 -11.30 -4.96
N ASP A 478 -15.27 -11.27 -6.22
CA ASP A 478 -14.37 -11.42 -7.35
C ASP A 478 -13.21 -10.40 -7.30
N GLU A 479 -12.02 -10.91 -7.56
CA GLU A 479 -10.81 -10.11 -7.66
C GLU A 479 -10.69 -9.54 -9.07
N ILE A 480 -10.18 -8.31 -9.19
CA ILE A 480 -9.91 -7.74 -10.51
C ILE A 480 -8.72 -8.47 -11.13
N VAL A 481 -8.99 -9.25 -12.17
CA VAL A 481 -7.98 -10.04 -12.88
C VAL A 481 -7.36 -9.22 -13.99
N ILE A 482 -6.03 -9.10 -13.96
CA ILE A 482 -5.29 -8.47 -15.06
C ILE A 482 -4.89 -9.54 -16.07
N ARG A 483 -5.36 -9.38 -17.31
CA ARG A 483 -5.01 -10.28 -18.42
C ARG A 483 -3.71 -9.82 -19.05
N MET A 484 -2.69 -10.67 -18.97
CA MET A 484 -1.41 -10.41 -19.63
C MET A 484 -1.49 -10.83 -21.10
N PRO A 485 -0.92 -10.05 -22.04
CA PRO A 485 -0.93 -10.44 -23.44
C PRO A 485 -0.12 -11.73 -23.64
N GLN A 486 -0.61 -12.64 -24.48
CA GLN A 486 0.16 -13.84 -24.84
C GLN A 486 1.47 -13.44 -25.56
N GLU A 487 2.52 -14.26 -25.46
CA GLU A 487 3.70 -14.08 -26.30
C GLU A 487 3.29 -14.09 -27.76
N ARG A 488 3.72 -13.07 -28.53
CA ARG A 488 3.52 -13.11 -29.98
C ARG A 488 4.41 -14.24 -30.48
N PRO A 489 3.90 -15.22 -31.24
CA PRO A 489 4.77 -16.21 -31.86
C PRO A 489 5.85 -15.48 -32.67
N ASN A 490 7.12 -15.84 -32.44
CA ASN A 490 8.24 -15.28 -33.18
C ASN A 490 8.00 -15.50 -34.68
N SER A 491 7.67 -14.45 -35.41
CA SER A 491 7.53 -14.47 -36.86
C SER A 491 8.91 -14.48 -37.53
N THR A 492 9.71 -15.49 -37.22
CA THR A 492 10.99 -15.80 -37.86
C THR A 492 10.99 -17.20 -38.47
N GLN A 493 9.81 -17.73 -38.85
CA GLN A 493 9.77 -18.75 -39.88
C GLN A 493 9.64 -18.04 -41.23
N PRO A 494 10.62 -18.18 -42.15
CA PRO A 494 10.44 -17.71 -43.51
C PRO A 494 9.22 -18.45 -44.09
N ALA A 495 8.32 -17.71 -44.72
CA ALA A 495 7.22 -18.30 -45.47
C ALA A 495 7.83 -19.25 -46.51
N GLY A 496 7.73 -20.55 -46.23
CA GLY A 496 8.06 -21.58 -47.21
C GLY A 496 7.10 -21.39 -48.37
N LEU A 497 7.63 -20.92 -49.50
CA LEU A 497 6.99 -21.02 -50.80
C LEU A 497 6.70 -22.51 -51.05
N SER A 498 5.45 -22.92 -50.82
CA SER A 498 4.94 -24.18 -51.33
C SER A 498 4.66 -24.01 -52.82
N LEU A 499 5.70 -24.18 -53.63
CA LEU A 499 5.56 -24.55 -55.03
C LEU A 499 5.44 -26.07 -55.06
N VAL A 500 4.22 -26.58 -55.22
CA VAL A 500 4.01 -27.89 -55.85
C VAL A 500 2.81 -27.79 -56.78
N SER A 501 3.13 -28.12 -58.03
CA SER A 501 2.36 -28.46 -59.22
C SER A 501 1.09 -29.27 -59.01
#